data_AF-A0A1Y4PT11-F1
#
_entry.id   AF-A0A1Y4PT11-F1
#
_cell.length_a   1.000
_cell.length_b   1.000
_cell.length_c   1.000
_cell.angle_alpha   90.00
_cell.angle_beta   90.00
_cell.angle_gamma   90.00
#
_symmetry.space_group_name_H-M   'P 1'
#
loop_
_entity.id
_entity.type
_entity.pdbx_description
1 polymer ?
#
loop_
_entity_poly.entity_id
_entity_poly.type
_entity_poly.pdbx_seq_one_letter_code
_entity_poly.pdbx_strand_id
1 'polypeptide(L)'
;MLRKIRLVAALLFFTMITLLFLDFTGTVHSWFGWMAKIQFLPAVLALNVGVMIALVLLTLLLGRVYCSVVCPLGVFQDIISWVSGRVKKNRFHYSPALSWLRYGVLAVFIVALVAGVVSLTALIAPYSAYGRIISNLLTPLYQWGNNVLALWAERVDSYAFYSVDVWMKGLSTFVVAVGTVIVLFILAWRGGRTYCNTICPVGTVLGLLSRYSYFKPVIDTSKCNGCGLCARNCKSSCINPKAHEIDYSRCVACMDCLGKCRQDAIKYVSGAIIQKKQVLRREETGQSASQSSSNSEKVNTSRRNFFTVSALLATSAVMKAQEKKVDGGLAPLIDKKNPKRATSIVPAGARGLRHFAQHCTACQLCVSVCPNQVLRPSGDLKRLMQPEMSYERGYCRPECAKCAEVCPTDAIHLTSLAEKSAIQIGHAVWIAQNCIVNTDKVSCGNCARHCPTGAIQMIPKDENDESSPKIPVVNTERCIGCGACENLCPARPFSAIYVEGHEMHRVI
;
A
#
# COMPACT_ATOMS: atom_id res chain seq x y z
N MET A 1 24.76 -21.66 -1.72
CA MET A 1 23.57 -21.78 -2.59
C MET A 1 22.34 -21.05 -2.03
N LEU A 2 21.99 -21.23 -0.75
CA LEU A 2 20.82 -20.60 -0.09
C LEU A 2 20.64 -19.10 -0.34
N ARG A 3 21.71 -18.30 -0.25
CA ARG A 3 21.67 -16.86 -0.50
C ARG A 3 21.19 -16.51 -1.92
N LYS A 4 21.61 -17.30 -2.93
CA LYS A 4 21.25 -17.08 -4.34
C LYS A 4 19.76 -17.42 -4.55
N ILE A 5 19.31 -18.57 -4.05
CA ILE A 5 17.90 -18.99 -4.10
C ILE A 5 17.00 -17.91 -3.50
N ARG A 6 17.33 -17.43 -2.29
CA ARG A 6 16.61 -16.33 -1.64
C ARG A 6 16.58 -15.07 -2.48
N LEU A 7 17.69 -14.66 -3.10
CA LEU A 7 17.73 -13.45 -3.93
C LEU A 7 16.85 -13.57 -5.18
N VAL A 8 16.88 -14.73 -5.84
CA VAL A 8 16.03 -14.99 -7.02
C VAL A 8 14.55 -14.95 -6.62
N ALA A 9 14.18 -15.62 -5.53
CA ALA A 9 12.81 -15.59 -5.02
C ALA A 9 12.38 -14.16 -4.62
N ALA A 10 13.24 -13.41 -3.93
CA ALA A 10 12.97 -12.04 -3.52
C ALA A 10 12.77 -11.11 -4.72
N LEU A 11 13.59 -11.26 -5.76
CA LEU A 11 13.44 -10.50 -7.01
C LEU A 11 12.11 -10.84 -7.70
N LEU A 12 11.76 -12.13 -7.79
CA LEU A 12 10.49 -12.58 -8.39
C LEU A 12 9.29 -11.98 -7.65
N PHE A 13 9.22 -12.14 -6.32
CA PHE A 13 8.13 -11.56 -5.52
C PHE A 13 8.07 -10.04 -5.64
N PHE A 14 9.22 -9.37 -5.57
CA PHE A 14 9.29 -7.91 -5.69
C PHE A 14 8.78 -7.44 -7.05
N THR A 15 9.23 -8.06 -8.15
CA THR A 15 8.81 -7.70 -9.51
C THR A 15 7.32 -7.96 -9.69
N MET A 16 6.83 -9.16 -9.35
CA MET A 16 5.41 -9.50 -9.53
C MET A 16 4.48 -8.61 -8.70
N ILE A 17 4.81 -8.36 -7.42
CA ILE A 17 4.01 -7.46 -6.59
C ILE A 17 4.04 -6.02 -7.12
N THR A 18 5.17 -5.57 -7.65
CA THR A 18 5.26 -4.24 -8.27
C THR A 18 4.38 -4.15 -9.51
N LEU A 19 4.40 -5.19 -10.35
CA LEU A 19 3.55 -5.27 -11.54
C LEU A 19 2.07 -5.25 -11.18
N LEU A 20 1.63 -5.86 -10.07
CA LEU A 20 0.23 -5.74 -9.62
C LEU A 20 -0.19 -4.27 -9.42
N PHE A 21 0.67 -3.39 -8.93
CA PHE A 21 0.32 -1.97 -8.78
C PHE A 21 0.45 -1.14 -10.07
N LEU A 22 1.18 -1.64 -11.08
CA LEU A 22 1.38 -0.97 -12.36
C LEU A 22 0.40 -1.42 -13.45
N ASP A 23 -0.05 -2.66 -13.35
CA ASP A 23 -0.92 -3.31 -14.33
C ASP A 23 -2.34 -2.73 -14.29
N PHE A 24 -2.62 -1.82 -15.22
CA PHE A 24 -3.96 -1.28 -15.47
C PHE A 24 -4.81 -2.18 -16.38
N THR A 25 -4.22 -3.20 -17.03
CA THR A 25 -4.95 -4.15 -17.88
C THR A 25 -5.66 -5.24 -17.07
N GLY A 26 -5.18 -5.50 -15.85
CA GLY A 26 -5.70 -6.53 -14.96
C GLY A 26 -5.23 -7.94 -15.30
N THR A 27 -4.37 -8.11 -16.30
CA THR A 27 -3.84 -9.42 -16.72
C THR A 27 -3.00 -10.06 -15.62
N VAL A 28 -2.07 -9.31 -15.01
CA VAL A 28 -1.17 -9.80 -13.95
C VAL A 28 -1.96 -10.21 -12.71
N HIS A 29 -3.06 -9.51 -12.44
CA HIS A 29 -3.93 -9.79 -11.29
C HIS A 29 -4.59 -11.16 -11.37
N SER A 30 -5.00 -11.59 -12.56
CA SER A 30 -5.62 -12.91 -12.76
C SER A 30 -4.69 -14.06 -12.37
N TRP A 31 -3.38 -13.93 -12.62
CA TRP A 31 -2.39 -14.98 -12.34
C TRP A 31 -1.73 -14.84 -10.98
N PHE A 32 -1.44 -13.60 -10.55
CA PHE A 32 -0.58 -13.32 -9.39
C PHE A 32 -1.27 -12.52 -8.27
N GLY A 33 -2.58 -12.25 -8.37
CA GLY A 33 -3.33 -11.49 -7.36
C GLY A 33 -3.27 -12.11 -5.96
N TRP A 34 -3.07 -13.43 -5.85
CA TRP A 34 -2.86 -14.12 -4.58
C TRP A 34 -1.63 -13.60 -3.81
N MET A 35 -0.61 -13.06 -4.49
CA MET A 35 0.58 -12.49 -3.85
C MET A 35 0.27 -11.25 -2.99
N ALA A 36 -0.82 -10.54 -3.30
CA ALA A 36 -1.35 -9.45 -2.47
C ALA A 36 -2.07 -9.99 -1.22
N LYS A 37 -2.79 -11.11 -1.36
CA LYS A 37 -3.57 -11.76 -0.28
C LYS A 37 -2.69 -12.46 0.76
N ILE A 38 -1.50 -12.93 0.39
CA ILE A 38 -0.54 -13.55 1.34
C ILE A 38 0.18 -12.57 2.25
N GLN A 39 0.00 -11.26 2.06
CA GLN A 39 0.69 -10.26 2.85
C GLN A 39 0.12 -10.23 4.27
N PHE A 40 0.99 -10.09 5.28
CA PHE A 40 0.61 -10.31 6.67
C PHE A 40 -0.61 -9.49 7.13
N LEU A 41 -0.58 -8.16 6.97
CA LEU A 41 -1.68 -7.31 7.43
C LEU A 41 -2.98 -7.53 6.63
N PRO A 42 -2.94 -7.61 5.28
CA PRO A 42 -4.11 -8.01 4.52
C PRO A 42 -4.72 -9.35 4.95
N ALA A 43 -3.89 -10.37 5.21
CA ALA A 43 -4.37 -11.67 5.67
C ALA A 43 -5.04 -11.61 7.05
N VAL A 44 -4.54 -10.78 7.97
CA VAL A 44 -5.18 -10.53 9.28
C VAL A 44 -6.55 -9.88 9.09
N LEU A 45 -6.63 -8.81 8.28
CA LEU A 45 -7.88 -8.06 8.10
C LEU A 45 -8.93 -8.83 7.29
N ALA A 46 -8.49 -9.68 6.36
CA ALA A 46 -9.37 -10.60 5.63
C ALA A 46 -9.72 -11.88 6.42
N LEU A 47 -9.24 -12.01 7.68
CA LEU A 47 -9.41 -13.20 8.52
C LEU A 47 -9.00 -14.51 7.82
N ASN A 48 -7.98 -14.45 6.97
CA ASN A 48 -7.51 -15.61 6.20
C ASN A 48 -6.60 -16.49 7.07
N VAL A 49 -7.24 -17.35 7.88
CA VAL A 49 -6.57 -18.24 8.85
C VAL A 49 -5.51 -19.12 8.18
N GLY A 50 -5.78 -19.64 6.96
CA GLY A 50 -4.84 -20.48 6.23
C GLY A 50 -3.52 -19.77 5.91
N VAL A 51 -3.59 -18.55 5.39
CA VAL A 51 -2.40 -17.72 5.12
C VAL A 51 -1.66 -17.39 6.42
N MET A 52 -2.39 -17.04 7.48
CA MET A 52 -1.79 -16.69 8.77
C MET A 52 -1.00 -17.86 9.37
N ILE A 53 -1.59 -19.06 9.37
CA ILE A 53 -0.91 -20.29 9.83
C ILE A 53 0.33 -20.55 8.96
N ALA A 54 0.21 -20.45 7.63
CA ALA A 54 1.33 -20.66 6.73
C ALA A 54 2.48 -19.68 6.99
N LEU A 55 2.20 -18.40 7.23
CA LEU A 55 3.22 -17.39 7.56
C LEU A 55 3.87 -17.63 8.93
N VAL A 56 3.10 -18.07 9.93
CA VAL A 56 3.62 -18.44 11.25
C VAL A 56 4.54 -19.66 11.13
N LEU A 57 4.09 -20.72 10.46
CA LEU A 57 4.89 -21.92 10.22
C LEU A 57 6.16 -21.61 9.43
N LEU A 58 6.07 -20.80 8.37
CA LEU A 58 7.23 -20.33 7.61
C LEU A 58 8.23 -19.59 8.52
N THR A 59 7.72 -18.77 9.44
CA THR A 59 8.53 -17.98 10.38
C THR A 59 9.18 -18.86 11.45
N LEU A 60 8.45 -19.84 11.97
CA LEU A 60 8.96 -20.83 12.92
C LEU A 60 9.94 -21.80 12.25
N LEU A 61 9.83 -22.05 10.95
CA LEU A 61 10.74 -22.96 10.25
C LEU A 61 12.05 -22.25 9.87
N LEU A 62 11.96 -21.06 9.25
CA LEU A 62 13.10 -20.39 8.61
C LEU A 62 13.45 -19.03 9.23
N GLY A 63 12.79 -18.62 10.31
CA GLY A 63 12.91 -17.27 10.86
C GLY A 63 12.21 -16.25 9.96
N ARG A 64 12.64 -14.98 10.01
CA ARG A 64 11.94 -13.88 9.29
C ARG A 64 12.23 -13.81 7.79
N VAL A 65 12.14 -14.94 7.09
CA VAL A 65 12.30 -15.02 5.62
C VAL A 65 11.22 -14.22 4.89
N TYR A 66 10.01 -14.10 5.47
CA TYR A 66 8.97 -13.20 4.93
C TYR A 66 9.51 -11.78 4.67
N CYS A 67 10.27 -11.21 5.61
CA CYS A 67 10.83 -9.86 5.48
C CYS A 67 11.95 -9.74 4.43
N SER A 68 12.59 -10.85 4.05
CA SER A 68 13.69 -10.87 3.08
C SER A 68 13.30 -11.37 1.69
N VAL A 69 12.14 -12.03 1.54
CA VAL A 69 11.66 -12.60 0.27
C VAL A 69 10.29 -12.05 -0.14
N VAL A 70 9.28 -12.18 0.72
CA VAL A 70 7.86 -11.96 0.33
C VAL A 70 7.45 -10.48 0.47
N CYS A 71 7.96 -9.79 1.49
CA CYS A 71 7.60 -8.40 1.77
C CYS A 71 8.31 -7.45 0.78
N PRO A 72 7.57 -6.72 -0.09
CA PRO A 72 8.19 -5.89 -1.12
C PRO A 72 8.95 -4.70 -0.52
N LEU A 73 8.45 -4.11 0.58
CA LEU A 73 9.16 -3.03 1.29
C LEU A 73 10.50 -3.50 1.88
N GLY A 74 10.58 -4.79 2.24
CA GLY A 74 11.81 -5.38 2.69
C GLY A 74 12.84 -5.46 1.58
N VAL A 75 12.44 -5.98 0.41
CA VAL A 75 13.31 -6.06 -0.77
C VAL A 75 13.70 -4.65 -1.26
N PHE A 76 12.79 -3.68 -1.22
CA PHE A 76 13.06 -2.28 -1.52
C PHE A 76 14.20 -1.71 -0.66
N GLN A 77 14.19 -1.94 0.66
CA GLN A 77 15.29 -1.55 1.55
C GLN A 77 16.59 -2.30 1.22
N ASP A 78 16.52 -3.56 0.81
CA ASP A 78 17.70 -4.33 0.38
C ASP A 78 18.34 -3.75 -0.88
N ILE A 79 17.53 -3.29 -1.85
CA ILE A 79 18.00 -2.61 -3.06
C ILE A 79 18.75 -1.32 -2.68
N ILE A 80 18.14 -0.45 -1.86
CA ILE A 80 18.76 0.79 -1.39
C ILE A 80 20.06 0.48 -0.62
N SER A 81 20.02 -0.54 0.25
CA SER A 81 21.17 -0.97 1.04
C SER A 81 22.31 -1.50 0.18
N TRP A 82 21.99 -2.18 -0.92
CA TRP A 82 22.95 -2.70 -1.88
C TRP A 82 23.61 -1.57 -2.67
N VAL A 83 22.85 -0.60 -3.17
CA VAL A 83 23.39 0.59 -3.89
C VAL A 83 24.36 1.34 -3.00
N SER A 84 23.96 1.70 -1.79
CA SER A 84 24.83 2.34 -0.80
C SER A 84 26.06 1.50 -0.43
N GLY A 85 26.00 0.17 -0.59
CA GLY A 85 27.11 -0.75 -0.31
C GLY A 85 28.22 -0.67 -1.34
N ARG A 86 27.90 -0.16 -2.54
CA ARG A 86 28.87 0.17 -3.58
C ARG A 86 29.68 1.43 -3.23
N VAL A 87 29.07 2.37 -2.52
CA VAL A 87 29.72 3.62 -2.06
C VAL A 87 30.60 3.37 -0.83
N LYS A 88 30.03 2.77 0.23
CA LYS A 88 30.75 2.48 1.48
C LYS A 88 30.62 1.01 1.87
N LYS A 89 31.72 0.25 1.70
CA LYS A 89 31.82 -1.15 2.11
C LYS A 89 31.88 -1.27 3.64
N ASN A 90 31.44 -2.40 4.19
CA ASN A 90 31.59 -2.75 5.61
C ASN A 90 31.06 -1.71 6.61
N ARG A 91 29.97 -1.01 6.25
CA ARG A 91 29.48 0.16 6.98
C ARG A 91 28.66 -0.14 8.23
N PHE A 92 28.15 -1.36 8.38
CA PHE A 92 27.28 -1.71 9.49
C PHE A 92 28.09 -2.03 10.74
N HIS A 93 27.48 -1.85 11.91
CA HIS A 93 28.05 -2.20 13.19
C HIS A 93 26.96 -2.81 14.05
N TYR A 94 27.33 -3.64 15.01
CA TYR A 94 26.38 -4.14 15.99
C TYR A 94 25.75 -2.96 16.73
N SER A 95 24.43 -3.00 16.88
CA SER A 95 23.70 -2.11 17.78
C SER A 95 22.77 -2.94 18.65
N PRO A 96 22.47 -2.55 19.89
CA PRO A 96 21.44 -3.20 20.68
C PRO A 96 20.05 -2.95 20.08
N ALA A 97 19.09 -3.82 20.39
CA ALA A 97 17.72 -3.64 19.94
C ALA A 97 17.06 -2.47 20.69
N LEU A 98 16.46 -1.54 19.95
CA LEU A 98 15.60 -0.49 20.52
C LEU A 98 14.23 -1.08 20.85
N SER A 99 14.18 -1.90 21.91
CA SER A 99 12.98 -2.67 22.31
C SER A 99 11.80 -1.77 22.66
N TRP A 100 12.03 -0.69 23.42
CA TRP A 100 11.00 0.30 23.76
C TRP A 100 10.28 0.83 22.52
N LEU A 101 11.02 1.32 21.52
CA LEU A 101 10.42 1.86 20.30
C LEU A 101 9.70 0.76 19.50
N ARG A 102 10.29 -0.44 19.41
CA ARG A 102 9.70 -1.57 18.70
C ARG A 102 8.34 -1.96 19.28
N TYR A 103 8.28 -2.18 20.60
CA TYR A 103 7.06 -2.60 21.27
C TYR A 103 6.07 -1.45 21.44
N GLY A 104 6.55 -0.21 21.62
CA GLY A 104 5.71 0.98 21.64
C GLY A 104 4.97 1.18 20.32
N VAL A 105 5.67 1.09 19.17
CA VAL A 105 5.02 1.18 17.85
C VAL A 105 4.05 0.01 17.62
N LEU A 106 4.38 -1.21 18.06
CA LEU A 106 3.45 -2.33 17.96
C LEU A 106 2.20 -2.11 18.83
N ALA A 107 2.34 -1.63 20.06
CA ALA A 107 1.23 -1.36 20.96
C ALA A 107 0.30 -0.28 20.38
N VAL A 108 0.87 0.84 19.91
CA VAL A 108 0.11 1.90 19.23
C VAL A 108 -0.60 1.36 17.98
N PHE A 109 0.07 0.51 17.21
CA PHE A 109 -0.52 -0.12 16.02
C PHE A 109 -1.72 -1.02 16.37
N ILE A 110 -1.62 -1.85 17.41
CA ILE A 110 -2.71 -2.72 17.86
C ILE A 110 -3.88 -1.88 18.39
N VAL A 111 -3.60 -0.89 19.25
CA VAL A 111 -4.63 0.01 19.80
C VAL A 111 -5.35 0.75 18.67
N ALA A 112 -4.62 1.28 17.69
CA ALA A 112 -5.22 1.98 16.56
C ALA A 112 -6.04 1.05 15.65
N LEU A 113 -5.63 -0.21 15.47
CA LEU A 113 -6.45 -1.21 14.76
C LEU A 113 -7.75 -1.51 15.51
N VAL A 114 -7.69 -1.77 16.81
CA VAL A 114 -8.87 -2.06 17.65
C VAL A 114 -9.81 -0.86 17.74
N ALA A 115 -9.26 0.35 17.80
CA ALA A 115 -10.03 1.60 17.79
C ALA A 115 -10.60 1.95 16.40
N GLY A 116 -10.32 1.17 15.36
CA GLY A 116 -10.83 1.41 14.00
C GLY A 116 -10.13 2.55 13.25
N VAL A 117 -8.98 3.03 13.73
CA VAL A 117 -8.19 4.12 13.11
C VAL A 117 -7.19 3.53 12.11
N VAL A 118 -7.71 2.80 11.11
CA VAL A 118 -6.88 2.04 10.16
C VAL A 118 -6.11 2.94 9.19
N SER A 119 -6.55 4.18 8.99
CA SER A 119 -5.82 5.18 8.20
C SER A 119 -4.41 5.46 8.77
N LEU A 120 -4.27 5.53 10.09
CA LEU A 120 -2.97 5.73 10.74
C LEU A 120 -2.10 4.47 10.69
N THR A 121 -2.68 3.29 10.93
CA THR A 121 -1.95 2.02 10.90
C THR A 121 -1.47 1.68 9.50
N ALA A 122 -2.26 2.03 8.48
CA ALA A 122 -1.92 1.91 7.08
C ALA A 122 -0.65 2.68 6.71
N LEU A 123 -0.32 3.80 7.38
CA LEU A 123 0.90 4.58 7.10
C LEU A 123 2.18 3.78 7.37
N ILE A 124 2.19 2.99 8.44
CA ILE A 124 3.34 2.20 8.88
C ILE A 124 3.27 0.72 8.46
N ALA A 125 2.14 0.27 7.92
CA ALA A 125 2.00 -1.06 7.36
C ALA A 125 2.91 -1.23 6.12
N PRO A 126 3.84 -2.21 6.09
CA PRO A 126 4.90 -2.23 5.09
C PRO A 126 4.37 -2.46 3.66
N TYR A 127 3.37 -3.32 3.50
CA TYR A 127 2.75 -3.60 2.20
C TYR A 127 1.99 -2.38 1.67
N SER A 128 1.15 -1.76 2.50
CA SER A 128 0.36 -0.60 2.09
C SER A 128 1.22 0.64 1.83
N ALA A 129 2.29 0.83 2.62
CA ALA A 129 3.30 1.85 2.35
C ALA A 129 3.97 1.65 0.99
N TYR A 130 4.37 0.41 0.68
CA TYR A 130 4.91 0.09 -0.63
C TYR A 130 3.90 0.36 -1.76
N GLY A 131 2.66 -0.11 -1.61
CA GLY A 131 1.60 0.10 -2.61
C GLY A 131 1.35 1.57 -2.91
N ARG A 132 1.36 2.45 -1.88
CA ARG A 132 1.25 3.91 -2.07
C ARG A 132 2.45 4.50 -2.82
N ILE A 133 3.66 4.03 -2.55
CA ILE A 133 4.87 4.48 -3.26
C ILE A 133 4.73 4.16 -4.75
N ILE A 134 4.44 2.90 -5.09
CA ILE A 134 4.33 2.48 -6.49
C ILE A 134 3.16 3.19 -7.18
N SER A 135 1.99 3.19 -6.54
CA SER A 135 0.76 3.74 -7.09
C SER A 135 0.77 5.24 -7.35
N ASN A 136 1.54 6.01 -6.57
CA ASN A 136 1.59 7.48 -6.71
C ASN A 136 2.83 7.96 -7.47
N LEU A 137 3.95 7.22 -7.44
CA LEU A 137 5.20 7.67 -8.05
C LEU A 137 5.51 6.92 -9.36
N LEU A 138 5.30 5.60 -9.40
CA LEU A 138 5.71 4.78 -10.56
C LEU A 138 4.56 4.58 -11.55
N THR A 139 3.30 4.44 -11.11
CA THR A 139 2.16 4.24 -12.01
C THR A 139 2.03 5.37 -13.06
N PRO A 140 2.13 6.66 -12.72
CA PRO A 140 2.06 7.72 -13.73
C PRO A 140 3.18 7.63 -14.76
N LEU A 141 4.41 7.30 -14.32
CA LEU A 141 5.56 7.10 -15.22
C LEU A 141 5.36 5.89 -16.13
N TYR A 142 4.81 4.81 -15.59
CA TYR A 142 4.51 3.59 -16.34
C TYR A 142 3.43 3.83 -17.40
N GLN A 143 2.35 4.53 -17.05
CA GLN A 143 1.28 4.90 -17.98
C GLN A 143 1.79 5.84 -19.08
N TRP A 144 2.66 6.80 -18.73
CA TRP A 144 3.29 7.67 -19.72
C TRP A 144 4.17 6.87 -20.68
N GLY A 145 4.98 5.94 -20.18
CA GLY A 145 5.75 5.00 -21.00
C GLY A 145 4.87 4.15 -21.92
N ASN A 146 3.75 3.62 -21.41
CA ASN A 146 2.75 2.91 -22.23
C ASN A 146 2.20 3.80 -23.36
N ASN A 147 1.89 5.07 -23.08
CA ASN A 147 1.37 5.97 -24.10
C ASN A 147 2.40 6.27 -25.19
N VAL A 148 3.68 6.40 -24.82
CA VAL A 148 4.77 6.52 -25.80
C VAL A 148 4.86 5.26 -26.66
N LEU A 149 4.74 4.07 -26.06
CA LEU A 149 4.71 2.81 -26.80
C LEU A 149 3.48 2.67 -27.69
N ALA A 150 2.30 3.13 -27.24
CA ALA A 150 1.08 3.17 -28.03
C ALA A 150 1.22 4.06 -29.26
N LEU A 151 1.82 5.24 -29.11
CA LEU A 151 2.12 6.14 -30.24
C LEU A 151 3.10 5.50 -31.24
N TRP A 152 4.06 4.72 -30.75
CA TRP A 152 4.99 4.03 -31.64
C TRP A 152 4.35 2.82 -32.32
N ALA A 153 3.53 2.06 -31.60
CA ALA A 153 2.79 0.91 -32.10
C ALA A 153 1.78 1.30 -33.18
N GLU A 154 1.07 2.42 -32.99
CA GLU A 154 0.14 2.98 -33.97
C GLU A 154 0.86 3.35 -35.29
N ARG A 155 2.12 3.81 -35.23
CA ARG A 155 2.94 4.10 -36.43
C ARG A 155 3.39 2.86 -37.20
N VAL A 156 3.36 1.69 -36.57
CA VAL A 156 3.71 0.41 -37.20
C VAL A 156 2.48 -0.48 -37.40
N ASP A 157 1.28 0.13 -37.42
CA ASP A 157 -0.02 -0.53 -37.57
C ASP A 157 -0.26 -1.67 -36.56
N SER A 158 0.24 -1.51 -35.33
CA SER A 158 0.08 -2.46 -34.24
C SER A 158 -0.83 -1.91 -33.14
N TYR A 159 -1.87 -2.68 -32.79
CA TYR A 159 -2.82 -2.35 -31.72
C TYR A 159 -2.50 -3.04 -30.39
N ALA A 160 -1.25 -3.48 -30.20
CA ALA A 160 -0.83 -4.15 -28.96
C ALA A 160 -0.90 -3.24 -27.72
N PHE A 161 -0.87 -1.91 -27.91
CA PHE A 161 -0.93 -0.91 -26.85
C PHE A 161 -2.01 0.11 -27.14
N TYR A 162 -2.71 0.57 -26.10
CA TYR A 162 -3.70 1.66 -26.19
C TYR A 162 -3.34 2.78 -25.22
N SER A 163 -3.66 4.02 -25.61
CA SER A 163 -3.42 5.19 -24.77
C SER A 163 -4.34 5.19 -23.55
N VAL A 164 -3.79 5.45 -22.37
CA VAL A 164 -4.52 5.60 -21.11
C VAL A 164 -4.35 7.00 -20.54
N ASP A 165 -5.37 7.53 -19.88
CA ASP A 165 -5.23 8.83 -19.22
C ASP A 165 -4.29 8.72 -18.02
N VAL A 166 -3.31 9.62 -17.96
CA VAL A 166 -2.33 9.68 -16.87
C VAL A 166 -2.87 10.62 -15.80
N TRP A 167 -3.20 10.07 -14.63
CA TRP A 167 -3.80 10.83 -13.55
C TRP A 167 -2.92 10.86 -12.29
N MET A 168 -2.64 12.08 -11.79
CA MET A 168 -2.04 12.29 -10.48
C MET A 168 -3.13 12.29 -9.41
N LYS A 169 -3.07 11.29 -8.52
CA LYS A 169 -4.12 10.94 -7.54
C LYS A 169 -4.37 11.97 -6.42
N GLY A 170 -3.64 13.10 -6.42
CA GLY A 170 -3.77 14.19 -5.45
C GLY A 170 -2.42 14.68 -4.91
N LEU A 171 -2.38 15.90 -4.38
CA LEU A 171 -1.15 16.47 -3.80
C LEU A 171 -0.79 15.80 -2.47
N SER A 172 -1.77 15.57 -1.59
CA SER A 172 -1.56 14.93 -0.28
C SER A 172 -0.99 13.51 -0.43
N THR A 173 -1.52 12.74 -1.37
CA THR A 173 -1.08 11.37 -1.64
C THR A 173 0.35 11.31 -2.14
N PHE A 174 0.69 12.24 -3.03
CA PHE A 174 2.02 12.40 -3.57
C PHE A 174 3.03 12.79 -2.48
N VAL A 175 2.70 13.80 -1.65
CA VAL A 175 3.57 14.26 -0.55
C VAL A 175 3.82 13.13 0.44
N VAL A 176 2.79 12.37 0.84
CA VAL A 176 2.95 11.22 1.74
C VAL A 176 3.84 10.14 1.11
N ALA A 177 3.65 9.83 -0.18
CA ALA A 177 4.47 8.85 -0.87
C ALA A 177 5.95 9.27 -0.95
N VAL A 178 6.23 10.52 -1.34
CA VAL A 178 7.58 11.08 -1.40
C VAL A 178 8.23 11.10 -0.02
N GLY A 179 7.52 11.59 1.00
CA GLY A 179 8.01 11.61 2.38
C GLY A 179 8.35 10.21 2.89
N THR A 180 7.50 9.22 2.58
CA THR A 180 7.75 7.82 2.94
C THR A 180 9.01 7.28 2.24
N VAL A 181 9.20 7.55 0.95
CA VAL A 181 10.42 7.16 0.22
C VAL A 181 11.66 7.79 0.83
N ILE A 182 11.64 9.09 1.14
CA ILE A 182 12.79 9.80 1.71
C ILE A 182 13.17 9.18 3.06
N VAL A 183 12.20 8.96 3.95
CA VAL A 183 12.44 8.35 5.26
C VAL A 183 13.03 6.94 5.09
N LEU A 184 12.43 6.10 4.26
CA LEU A 184 12.92 4.75 4.02
C LEU A 184 14.31 4.74 3.39
N PHE A 185 14.58 5.66 2.47
CA PHE A 185 15.88 5.82 1.82
C PHE A 185 16.95 6.17 2.86
N ILE A 186 16.72 7.18 3.69
CA ILE A 186 17.68 7.58 4.75
C ILE A 186 17.93 6.42 5.72
N LEU A 187 16.87 5.76 6.18
CA LEU A 187 16.96 4.64 7.13
C LEU A 187 17.71 3.44 6.54
N ALA A 188 17.43 3.09 5.28
CA ALA A 188 18.06 1.95 4.62
C ALA A 188 19.51 2.25 4.18
N TRP A 189 19.77 3.46 3.70
CA TRP A 189 21.10 3.91 3.33
C TRP A 189 22.06 3.84 4.52
N ARG A 190 21.65 4.37 5.68
CA ARG A 190 22.48 4.40 6.89
C ARG A 190 22.50 3.07 7.64
N GLY A 191 21.33 2.49 7.91
CA GLY A 191 21.19 1.35 8.84
C GLY A 191 20.68 0.05 8.22
N GLY A 192 20.48 0.00 6.90
CA GLY A 192 20.12 -1.23 6.19
C GLY A 192 18.64 -1.58 6.33
N ARG A 193 18.30 -2.34 7.38
CA ARG A 193 16.92 -2.82 7.67
C ARG A 193 16.31 -2.14 8.89
N THR A 194 16.66 -0.88 9.16
CA THR A 194 16.21 -0.14 10.36
C THR A 194 14.69 -0.09 10.47
N TYR A 195 13.97 0.15 9.36
CA TYR A 195 12.51 0.17 9.37
C TYR A 195 11.93 -1.17 9.80
N CYS A 196 12.37 -2.28 9.16
CA CYS A 196 11.91 -3.63 9.50
C CYS A 196 12.24 -4.08 10.92
N ASN A 197 13.32 -3.55 11.52
CA ASN A 197 13.81 -3.98 12.83
C ASN A 197 13.34 -3.12 14.00
N THR A 198 12.88 -1.90 13.74
CA THR A 198 12.58 -0.91 14.79
C THR A 198 11.19 -0.29 14.67
N ILE A 199 10.68 -0.07 13.45
CA ILE A 199 9.43 0.67 13.23
C ILE A 199 8.30 -0.27 12.79
N CYS A 200 8.61 -1.29 11.98
CA CYS A 200 7.61 -2.14 11.37
C CYS A 200 6.88 -3.03 12.41
N PRO A 201 5.55 -2.89 12.58
CA PRO A 201 4.80 -3.72 13.52
C PRO A 201 4.79 -5.20 13.08
N VAL A 202 4.67 -5.47 11.78
CA VAL A 202 4.74 -6.83 11.22
C VAL A 202 6.11 -7.47 11.51
N GLY A 203 7.20 -6.70 11.33
CA GLY A 203 8.55 -7.18 11.62
C GLY A 203 8.76 -7.50 13.11
N THR A 204 8.06 -6.80 14.00
CA THR A 204 8.05 -7.04 15.44
C THR A 204 7.34 -8.34 15.79
N VAL A 205 6.12 -8.53 15.27
CA VAL A 205 5.33 -9.76 15.49
C VAL A 205 6.11 -10.98 15.00
N LEU A 206 6.60 -10.95 13.76
CA LEU A 206 7.42 -12.04 13.23
C LEU A 206 8.76 -12.20 13.96
N GLY A 207 9.26 -11.13 14.59
CA GLY A 207 10.50 -11.13 15.39
C GLY A 207 10.35 -11.79 16.76
N LEU A 208 9.13 -11.86 17.29
CA LEU A 208 8.83 -12.64 18.49
C LEU A 208 8.85 -14.14 18.16
N LEU A 209 8.23 -14.51 17.04
CA LEU A 209 8.17 -15.90 16.57
C LEU A 209 9.54 -16.42 16.12
N SER A 210 10.34 -15.59 15.44
CA SER A 210 11.62 -16.02 14.87
C SER A 210 12.70 -16.37 15.90
N ARG A 211 12.51 -16.04 17.19
CA ARG A 211 13.42 -16.48 18.26
C ARG A 211 13.46 -18.00 18.39
N TYR A 212 12.31 -18.62 18.11
CA TYR A 212 12.08 -20.06 18.19
C TYR A 212 12.28 -20.75 16.83
N SER A 213 12.85 -20.06 15.84
CA SER A 213 12.98 -20.62 14.50
C SER A 213 13.84 -21.89 14.51
N TYR A 214 13.37 -22.93 13.82
CA TYR A 214 14.04 -24.21 13.74
C TYR A 214 15.35 -24.09 12.96
N PHE A 215 15.36 -23.52 11.76
CA PHE A 215 16.59 -23.25 11.02
C PHE A 215 17.07 -21.81 11.21
N LYS A 216 18.32 -21.64 11.64
CA LYS A 216 18.90 -20.31 11.87
C LYS A 216 20.43 -20.30 11.69
N PRO A 217 21.04 -19.13 11.41
CA PRO A 217 22.49 -19.04 11.34
C PRO A 217 23.10 -19.18 12.74
N VAL A 218 24.09 -20.05 12.88
CA VAL A 218 24.83 -20.31 14.12
C VAL A 218 26.31 -20.05 13.88
N ILE A 219 26.98 -19.43 14.85
CA ILE A 219 28.42 -19.17 14.83
C ILE A 219 29.13 -20.31 15.58
N ASP A 220 30.02 -21.02 14.90
CA ASP A 220 30.89 -22.02 15.51
C ASP A 220 32.11 -21.32 16.13
N THR A 221 32.14 -21.26 17.46
CA THR A 221 33.21 -20.56 18.19
C THR A 221 34.57 -21.23 18.06
N SER A 222 34.65 -22.51 17.68
CA SER A 222 35.95 -23.17 17.45
C SER A 222 36.63 -22.70 16.16
N LYS A 223 35.85 -22.29 15.15
CA LYS A 223 36.37 -21.79 13.87
C LYS A 223 36.41 -20.26 13.79
N CYS A 224 35.65 -19.58 14.64
CA CYS A 224 35.49 -18.14 14.58
C CYS A 224 36.69 -17.43 15.21
N ASN A 225 37.41 -16.63 14.42
CA ASN A 225 38.55 -15.84 14.88
C ASN A 225 38.19 -14.39 15.30
N GLY A 226 36.90 -14.08 15.51
CA GLY A 226 36.47 -12.77 16.01
C GLY A 226 36.63 -11.57 15.05
N CYS A 227 36.92 -11.77 13.76
CA CYS A 227 37.23 -10.66 12.82
C CYS A 227 36.14 -9.59 12.59
N GLY A 228 34.91 -9.82 13.08
CA GLY A 228 33.78 -8.88 12.98
C GLY A 228 33.25 -8.61 11.57
N LEU A 229 33.73 -9.31 10.53
CA LEU A 229 33.31 -9.07 9.15
C LEU A 229 31.82 -9.37 8.90
N CYS A 230 31.28 -10.39 9.58
CA CYS A 230 29.86 -10.72 9.54
C CYS A 230 28.98 -9.59 10.11
N ALA A 231 29.38 -8.99 11.22
CA ALA A 231 28.69 -7.84 11.82
C ALA A 231 28.74 -6.62 10.88
N ARG A 232 29.90 -6.37 10.25
CA ARG A 232 30.07 -5.26 9.28
C ARG A 232 29.28 -5.39 7.98
N ASN A 233 28.76 -6.58 7.68
CA ASN A 233 27.91 -6.87 6.54
C ASN A 233 26.48 -7.27 6.94
N CYS A 234 26.13 -7.20 8.22
CA CYS A 234 24.80 -7.51 8.71
C CYS A 234 23.88 -6.31 8.53
N LYS A 235 23.01 -6.34 7.52
CA LYS A 235 22.02 -5.27 7.26
C LYS A 235 21.04 -5.04 8.42
N SER A 236 20.92 -6.00 9.35
CA SER A 236 20.09 -5.90 10.55
C SER A 236 20.85 -5.43 11.79
N SER A 237 22.17 -5.26 11.71
CA SER A 237 23.02 -4.90 12.86
C SER A 237 22.83 -5.81 14.09
N CYS A 238 22.50 -7.09 13.87
CA CYS A 238 22.05 -8.01 14.92
C CYS A 238 23.09 -9.04 15.35
N ILE A 239 24.30 -9.02 14.76
CA ILE A 239 25.39 -9.94 15.11
C ILE A 239 26.35 -9.22 16.04
N ASN A 240 26.50 -9.71 17.27
CA ASN A 240 27.50 -9.24 18.23
C ASN A 240 28.80 -10.04 18.02
N PRO A 241 29.85 -9.44 17.42
CA PRO A 241 31.09 -10.16 17.15
C PRO A 241 31.91 -10.47 18.41
N LYS A 242 31.74 -9.70 19.50
CA LYS A 242 32.46 -9.91 20.75
C LYS A 242 31.89 -11.08 21.55
N ALA A 243 30.56 -11.18 21.59
CA ALA A 243 29.86 -12.26 22.30
C ALA A 243 29.66 -13.52 21.44
N HIS A 244 30.02 -13.49 20.16
CA HIS A 244 29.71 -14.57 19.20
C HIS A 244 28.21 -14.91 19.10
N GLU A 245 27.35 -13.90 19.27
CA GLU A 245 25.90 -14.07 19.34
C GLU A 245 25.16 -13.39 18.18
N ILE A 246 24.01 -13.96 17.82
CA ILE A 246 23.10 -13.39 16.83
C ILE A 246 21.74 -13.18 17.49
N ASP A 247 21.25 -11.94 17.49
CA ASP A 247 19.89 -11.63 17.93
C ASP A 247 18.88 -12.09 16.86
N TYR A 248 18.28 -13.25 17.10
CA TYR A 248 17.29 -13.86 16.21
C TYR A 248 15.98 -13.08 16.12
N SER A 249 15.68 -12.20 17.07
CA SER A 249 14.51 -11.31 16.97
C SER A 249 14.71 -10.20 15.93
N ARG A 250 15.98 -9.92 15.55
CA ARG A 250 16.37 -8.94 14.54
C ARG A 250 16.98 -9.54 13.28
N CYS A 251 17.35 -10.81 13.29
CA CYS A 251 17.77 -11.49 12.07
C CYS A 251 16.60 -11.53 11.08
N VAL A 252 16.80 -11.05 9.84
CA VAL A 252 15.82 -11.15 8.74
C VAL A 252 16.08 -12.37 7.86
N ALA A 253 16.91 -13.31 8.33
CA ALA A 253 17.31 -14.50 7.59
C ALA A 253 17.71 -14.15 6.13
N CYS A 254 18.64 -13.21 5.96
CA CYS A 254 19.12 -12.81 4.63
C CYS A 254 20.27 -13.69 4.11
N MET A 255 20.89 -14.49 5.00
CA MET A 255 22.04 -15.35 4.72
C MET A 255 23.27 -14.62 4.12
N ASP A 256 23.34 -13.29 4.24
CA ASP A 256 24.48 -12.51 3.73
C ASP A 256 25.77 -12.80 4.53
N CYS A 257 25.64 -13.14 5.82
CA CYS A 257 26.78 -13.46 6.69
C CYS A 257 27.50 -14.77 6.29
N LEU A 258 26.77 -15.77 5.78
CA LEU A 258 27.34 -17.07 5.38
C LEU A 258 28.41 -16.89 4.29
N GLY A 259 28.12 -16.07 3.27
CA GLY A 259 29.06 -15.83 2.16
C GLY A 259 30.17 -14.81 2.47
N LYS A 260 30.19 -14.22 3.68
CA LYS A 260 31.20 -13.25 4.11
C LYS A 260 32.19 -13.81 5.12
N CYS A 261 31.84 -14.91 5.80
CA CYS A 261 32.76 -15.55 6.73
C CYS A 261 33.87 -16.26 5.94
N ARG A 262 35.13 -15.86 6.14
CA ARG A 262 36.29 -16.52 5.51
C ARG A 262 36.69 -17.83 6.19
N GLN A 263 36.26 -18.03 7.44
CA GLN A 263 36.58 -19.22 8.24
C GLN A 263 35.51 -20.31 8.17
N ASP A 264 34.47 -20.13 7.34
CA ASP A 264 33.27 -20.98 7.28
C ASP A 264 32.68 -21.29 8.68
N ALA A 265 32.82 -20.32 9.60
CA ALA A 265 32.40 -20.43 10.99
C ALA A 265 30.91 -20.14 11.17
N ILE A 266 30.17 -19.74 10.13
CA ILE A 266 28.74 -19.48 10.22
C ILE A 266 28.00 -20.48 9.33
N LYS A 267 27.16 -21.31 9.94
CA LYS A 267 26.34 -22.30 9.23
C LYS A 267 24.86 -22.08 9.50
N TYR A 268 24.02 -22.37 8.51
CA TYR A 268 22.57 -22.33 8.65
C TYR A 268 22.09 -23.75 8.97
N VAL A 269 21.76 -24.01 10.24
CA VAL A 269 21.51 -25.36 10.77
C VAL A 269 20.25 -25.39 11.62
N SER A 270 19.78 -26.60 11.96
CA SER A 270 18.66 -26.79 12.87
C SER A 270 19.05 -26.42 14.31
N GLY A 271 18.10 -25.82 15.04
CA GLY A 271 18.26 -25.35 16.40
C GLY A 271 18.50 -26.48 17.40
N ALA A 272 18.13 -27.72 17.07
CA ALA A 272 18.39 -28.91 17.88
C ALA A 272 19.91 -29.20 18.04
N ILE A 273 20.73 -28.82 17.06
CA ILE A 273 22.19 -28.96 17.13
C ILE A 273 22.80 -27.98 18.17
N ILE A 274 22.09 -26.89 18.48
CA ILE A 274 22.52 -25.86 19.44
C ILE A 274 22.41 -26.37 20.88
N GLN A 275 21.33 -27.09 21.23
CA GLN A 275 21.15 -27.65 22.57
C GLN A 275 22.20 -28.71 22.90
N LYS A 276 22.53 -29.59 21.94
CA LYS A 276 23.53 -30.65 22.15
C LYS A 276 24.93 -30.08 22.43
N LYS A 277 25.31 -28.96 21.80
CA LYS A 277 26.62 -28.30 21.99
C LYS A 277 26.66 -27.35 23.20
N GLN A 278 25.52 -26.78 23.62
CA GLN A 278 25.43 -25.91 24.81
C GLN A 278 25.34 -26.70 26.12
N VAL A 279 24.71 -27.88 26.13
CA VAL A 279 24.70 -28.78 27.31
C VAL A 279 26.12 -29.30 27.60
N LEU A 280 26.84 -29.77 26.58
CA LEU A 280 28.24 -30.21 26.70
C LEU A 280 29.19 -29.12 27.23
N ARG A 281 28.98 -27.85 26.84
CA ARG A 281 29.81 -26.73 27.31
C ARG A 281 29.47 -26.26 28.74
N ARG A 282 28.24 -26.46 29.19
CA ARG A 282 27.81 -26.08 30.55
C ARG A 282 28.44 -26.97 31.62
N GLU A 283 28.78 -28.22 31.27
CA GLU A 283 29.54 -29.14 32.12
C GLU A 283 31.03 -28.77 32.20
N GLU A 284 31.63 -28.27 31.11
CA GLU A 284 33.06 -27.90 31.09
C GLU A 284 33.38 -26.56 31.79
N THR A 285 32.41 -25.63 31.89
CA THR A 285 32.66 -24.28 32.44
C THR A 285 32.26 -24.12 33.91
N GLY A 286 31.89 -25.21 34.59
CA GLY A 286 31.42 -25.23 35.98
C GLY A 286 32.52 -25.20 37.06
N GLN A 287 33.80 -25.22 36.68
CA GLN A 287 34.92 -25.15 37.63
C GLN A 287 35.84 -23.99 37.26
N SER A 288 35.87 -23.00 38.17
CA SER A 288 36.73 -21.80 38.21
C SER A 288 35.92 -20.49 38.17
N ALA A 289 35.09 -20.30 39.18
CA ALA A 289 34.76 -18.96 39.68
C ALA A 289 35.69 -18.64 40.85
N SER A 290 36.42 -17.54 40.79
CA SER A 290 36.69 -16.69 41.96
C SER A 290 37.36 -15.37 41.56
N GLN A 291 36.73 -14.29 42.06
CA GLN A 291 37.34 -12.99 42.42
C GLN A 291 37.78 -12.09 41.25
N SER A 292 37.50 -10.78 41.21
CA SER A 292 37.09 -9.83 42.24
C SER A 292 36.76 -8.48 41.58
N SER A 293 36.06 -7.65 42.36
CA SER A 293 36.19 -6.19 42.48
C SER A 293 35.52 -5.26 41.47
N SER A 294 34.71 -4.41 42.08
CA SER A 294 34.09 -3.15 41.66
C SER A 294 35.09 -2.08 41.23
N ASN A 295 34.71 -1.26 40.25
CA ASN A 295 34.80 0.19 40.45
C ASN A 295 33.84 0.97 39.55
N SER A 296 33.14 1.93 40.15
CA SER A 296 32.40 2.99 39.47
C SER A 296 33.36 4.01 38.85
N GLU A 297 33.00 4.62 37.72
CA GLU A 297 32.79 6.07 37.66
C GLU A 297 32.45 6.61 36.25
N LYS A 298 31.56 7.60 36.29
CA LYS A 298 31.47 8.82 35.48
C LYS A 298 30.94 8.76 34.04
N VAL A 299 29.66 9.12 33.99
CA VAL A 299 28.98 9.90 32.96
C VAL A 299 29.82 11.11 32.53
N ASN A 300 29.85 11.39 31.22
CA ASN A 300 30.03 12.74 30.74
C ASN A 300 29.09 13.03 29.55
N THR A 301 28.33 14.11 29.71
CA THR A 301 27.31 14.62 28.81
C THR A 301 27.60 16.11 28.62
N SER A 302 27.88 16.56 27.40
CA SER A 302 27.59 17.93 26.90
C SER A 302 28.22 18.14 25.52
N ARG A 303 27.41 18.35 24.47
CA ARG A 303 26.98 19.67 23.90
C ARG A 303 27.94 20.09 22.77
N ARG A 304 27.56 20.68 21.64
CA ARG A 304 26.27 21.11 21.05
C ARG A 304 26.56 21.58 19.60
N ASN A 305 25.49 21.67 18.80
CA ASN A 305 25.23 22.67 17.72
C ASN A 305 26.03 22.52 16.40
N PHE A 306 25.50 22.85 15.21
CA PHE A 306 24.33 23.65 14.83
C PHE A 306 23.86 23.27 13.41
N PHE A 307 22.62 23.64 13.09
CA PHE A 307 21.93 23.50 11.80
C PHE A 307 22.41 24.51 10.73
N THR A 308 22.21 24.17 9.45
CA THR A 308 21.67 25.02 8.37
C THR A 308 21.35 24.10 7.18
N VAL A 309 20.08 23.85 6.84
CA VAL A 309 19.24 24.62 5.91
C VAL A 309 19.93 24.90 4.57
N SER A 310 19.48 24.17 3.54
CA SER A 310 19.50 24.63 2.15
C SER A 310 18.26 24.06 1.47
N ALA A 311 17.21 24.88 1.49
CA ALA A 311 16.11 24.78 0.55
C ALA A 311 16.51 25.51 -0.75
N LEU A 312 15.76 25.19 -1.81
CA LEU A 312 15.73 25.84 -3.13
C LEU A 312 16.77 25.35 -4.14
N LEU A 313 16.31 24.54 -5.09
CA LEU A 313 16.22 24.88 -6.53
C LEU A 313 15.19 23.90 -7.13
N ALA A 314 13.99 24.41 -7.45
CA ALA A 314 13.46 24.57 -8.81
C ALA A 314 12.99 23.22 -9.43
N THR A 315 11.75 23.05 -9.90
CA THR A 315 10.89 23.97 -10.63
C THR A 315 9.41 23.67 -10.39
N SER A 316 8.66 24.73 -10.15
CA SER A 316 7.25 24.86 -10.50
C SER A 316 7.07 24.62 -12.01
N ALA A 317 6.54 23.46 -12.36
CA ALA A 317 5.76 23.32 -13.58
C ALA A 317 4.36 22.94 -13.12
N VAL A 318 3.43 23.89 -13.27
CA VAL A 318 2.00 23.60 -13.28
C VAL A 318 1.79 22.63 -14.44
N MET A 319 1.81 21.34 -14.15
CA MET A 319 1.39 20.30 -15.08
C MET A 319 -0.14 20.37 -15.13
N LYS A 320 -0.66 21.27 -15.97
CA LYS A 320 -1.97 21.05 -16.60
C LYS A 320 -1.81 19.80 -17.45
N ALA A 321 -2.15 18.65 -16.88
CA ALA A 321 -2.25 17.39 -17.59
C ALA A 321 -3.15 17.62 -18.81
N GLN A 322 -2.67 17.21 -19.98
CA GLN A 322 -3.45 17.13 -21.21
C GLN A 322 -4.63 16.19 -20.97
N GLU A 323 -5.76 16.75 -20.55
CA GLU A 323 -7.05 16.11 -20.74
C GLU A 323 -7.40 16.24 -22.22
N LYS A 324 -7.73 15.08 -22.80
CA LYS A 324 -8.07 14.90 -24.20
C LYS A 324 -9.25 15.81 -24.56
N LYS A 325 -8.96 16.93 -25.22
CA LYS A 325 -9.98 17.84 -25.76
C LYS A 325 -10.64 17.15 -26.94
N VAL A 326 -11.83 16.63 -26.71
CA VAL A 326 -12.81 16.42 -27.77
C VAL A 326 -13.89 17.41 -27.45
N ASP A 327 -13.97 18.51 -28.21
CA ASP A 327 -15.17 19.31 -28.37
C ASP A 327 -14.93 20.30 -29.52
N GLY A 328 -15.66 20.08 -30.62
CA GLY A 328 -15.82 21.10 -31.64
C GLY A 328 -16.66 22.25 -31.07
N GLY A 329 -16.16 23.48 -31.20
CA GLY A 329 -16.96 24.70 -31.15
C GLY A 329 -17.41 25.23 -29.77
N LEU A 330 -16.55 26.08 -29.19
CA LEU A 330 -16.89 27.34 -28.48
C LEU A 330 -17.87 27.31 -27.28
N ALA A 331 -17.35 26.93 -26.10
CA ALA A 331 -17.77 27.49 -24.80
C ALA A 331 -16.55 27.51 -23.84
N PRO A 332 -16.41 28.48 -22.92
CA PRO A 332 -15.35 28.44 -21.91
C PRO A 332 -15.50 27.19 -21.05
N LEU A 333 -14.46 26.34 -21.05
CA LEU A 333 -14.41 25.07 -20.33
C LEU A 333 -14.34 25.34 -18.83
N ILE A 334 -15.49 25.34 -18.17
CA ILE A 334 -15.59 25.37 -16.70
C ILE A 334 -15.46 23.94 -16.20
N ASP A 335 -14.43 23.66 -15.42
CA ASP A 335 -14.22 22.33 -14.83
C ASP A 335 -15.36 21.96 -13.88
N LYS A 336 -15.76 20.69 -13.93
CA LYS A 336 -16.74 20.14 -12.98
C LYS A 336 -16.10 20.09 -11.59
N LYS A 337 -16.77 20.70 -10.60
CA LYS A 337 -16.35 20.65 -9.19
C LYS A 337 -17.11 19.56 -8.46
N ASN A 338 -16.39 18.81 -7.62
CA ASN A 338 -16.99 17.84 -6.73
C ASN A 338 -18.00 18.49 -5.76
N PRO A 339 -19.26 18.01 -5.68
CA PRO A 339 -20.20 18.49 -4.68
C PRO A 339 -19.74 18.09 -3.26
N LYS A 340 -20.10 18.92 -2.27
CA LYS A 340 -19.96 18.55 -0.87
C LYS A 340 -21.04 17.53 -0.55
N ARG A 341 -20.63 16.33 -0.13
CA ARG A 341 -21.52 15.24 0.29
C ARG A 341 -21.55 15.16 1.81
N ALA A 342 -22.69 14.75 2.36
CA ALA A 342 -22.78 14.43 3.78
C ALA A 342 -21.99 13.14 4.08
N THR A 343 -22.10 12.16 3.19
CA THR A 343 -21.44 10.85 3.27
C THR A 343 -20.61 10.60 2.02
N SER A 344 -19.31 10.35 2.18
CA SER A 344 -18.50 9.93 1.02
C SER A 344 -18.94 8.56 0.53
N ILE A 345 -18.92 8.39 -0.79
CA ILE A 345 -19.35 7.16 -1.44
C ILE A 345 -18.17 6.18 -1.46
N VAL A 346 -18.43 4.95 -1.07
CA VAL A 346 -17.46 3.85 -1.10
C VAL A 346 -17.92 2.75 -2.06
N PRO A 347 -17.00 1.91 -2.59
CA PRO A 347 -17.34 0.92 -3.62
C PRO A 347 -18.43 -0.05 -3.20
N ALA A 348 -19.28 -0.47 -4.15
CA ALA A 348 -20.17 -1.62 -3.93
C ALA A 348 -19.35 -2.84 -3.45
N GLY A 349 -19.90 -3.58 -2.48
CA GLY A 349 -19.18 -4.63 -1.76
C GLY A 349 -18.42 -4.16 -0.51
N ALA A 350 -18.33 -2.85 -0.26
CA ALA A 350 -17.70 -2.32 0.96
C ALA A 350 -18.60 -2.39 2.22
N ARG A 351 -19.86 -2.85 2.07
CA ARG A 351 -20.95 -2.91 3.07
C ARG A 351 -21.42 -1.57 3.65
N GLY A 352 -20.55 -0.57 3.72
CA GLY A 352 -20.86 0.76 4.20
C GLY A 352 -19.59 1.52 4.55
N LEU A 353 -19.74 2.80 4.90
CA LEU A 353 -18.61 3.69 5.12
C LEU A 353 -17.75 3.27 6.32
N ARG A 354 -18.39 2.89 7.45
CA ARG A 354 -17.68 2.49 8.68
C ARG A 354 -16.90 1.18 8.48
N HIS A 355 -17.56 0.18 7.89
CA HIS A 355 -16.93 -1.11 7.59
C HIS A 355 -15.71 -0.92 6.69
N PHE A 356 -15.84 -0.13 5.61
CA PHE A 356 -14.74 0.17 4.71
C PHE A 356 -13.58 0.86 5.43
N ALA A 357 -13.87 1.87 6.27
CA ALA A 357 -12.86 2.61 7.00
C ALA A 357 -12.05 1.72 7.97
N GLN A 358 -12.68 0.67 8.52
CA GLN A 358 -12.05 -0.26 9.47
C GLN A 358 -11.25 -1.39 8.80
N HIS A 359 -11.51 -1.72 7.53
CA HIS A 359 -10.85 -2.85 6.86
C HIS A 359 -9.91 -2.43 5.72
N CYS A 360 -10.08 -1.22 5.17
CA CYS A 360 -9.27 -0.74 4.07
C CYS A 360 -7.93 -0.15 4.55
N THR A 361 -6.83 -0.76 4.12
CA THR A 361 -5.46 -0.29 4.44
C THR A 361 -4.91 0.76 3.48
N ALA A 362 -5.74 1.34 2.60
CA ALA A 362 -5.34 2.34 1.62
C ALA A 362 -4.11 1.90 0.76
N CYS A 363 -4.05 0.62 0.38
CA CYS A 363 -2.95 0.06 -0.42
C CYS A 363 -2.92 0.55 -1.88
N GLN A 364 -4.02 1.16 -2.35
CA GLN A 364 -4.21 1.73 -3.69
C GLN A 364 -4.37 0.74 -4.85
N LEU A 365 -4.45 -0.56 -4.59
CA LEU A 365 -4.58 -1.57 -5.65
C LEU A 365 -5.92 -1.45 -6.42
N CYS A 366 -7.02 -1.21 -5.72
CA CYS A 366 -8.32 -0.98 -6.37
C CYS A 366 -8.36 0.33 -7.16
N VAL A 367 -7.58 1.34 -6.75
CA VAL A 367 -7.47 2.63 -7.44
C VAL A 367 -6.65 2.46 -8.73
N SER A 368 -5.56 1.66 -8.71
CA SER A 368 -4.75 1.40 -9.90
C SER A 368 -5.47 0.58 -10.97
N VAL A 369 -6.33 -0.36 -10.57
CA VAL A 369 -7.05 -1.25 -11.52
C VAL A 369 -8.39 -0.66 -11.99
N CYS A 370 -8.85 0.48 -11.47
CA CYS A 370 -10.18 1.02 -11.79
C CYS A 370 -10.21 1.58 -13.24
N PRO A 371 -10.89 0.92 -14.19
CA PRO A 371 -10.83 1.33 -15.60
C PRO A 371 -11.54 2.66 -15.86
N ASN A 372 -12.60 2.95 -15.09
CA ASN A 372 -13.38 4.18 -15.22
C ASN A 372 -12.88 5.31 -14.30
N GLN A 373 -11.75 5.13 -13.60
CA GLN A 373 -11.12 6.16 -12.76
C GLN A 373 -12.06 6.83 -11.74
N VAL A 374 -13.03 6.05 -11.23
CA VAL A 374 -14.03 6.52 -10.26
C VAL A 374 -13.44 6.58 -8.87
N LEU A 375 -12.48 5.70 -8.58
CA LEU A 375 -11.86 5.59 -7.27
C LEU A 375 -10.69 6.55 -7.16
N ARG A 376 -10.72 7.36 -6.10
CA ARG A 376 -9.65 8.28 -5.74
C ARG A 376 -9.27 8.15 -4.28
N PRO A 377 -8.02 8.40 -3.89
CA PRO A 377 -7.68 8.43 -2.48
C PRO A 377 -8.31 9.66 -1.80
N SER A 378 -8.92 9.47 -0.64
CA SER A 378 -9.52 10.56 0.13
C SER A 378 -8.46 11.47 0.75
N GLY A 379 -8.74 12.78 0.73
CA GLY A 379 -7.96 13.80 1.45
C GLY A 379 -8.43 14.05 2.88
N ASP A 380 -9.55 13.44 3.30
CA ASP A 380 -10.08 13.56 4.67
C ASP A 380 -9.10 12.92 5.68
N LEU A 381 -8.77 13.65 6.74
CA LEU A 381 -7.83 13.19 7.77
C LEU A 381 -8.28 11.88 8.43
N LYS A 382 -9.59 11.68 8.62
CA LYS A 382 -10.10 10.45 9.27
C LYS A 382 -9.92 9.22 8.36
N ARG A 383 -10.02 9.40 7.04
CA ARG A 383 -10.00 8.35 6.02
C ARG A 383 -8.85 8.56 5.04
N LEU A 384 -7.75 9.12 5.54
CA LEU A 384 -6.66 9.60 4.71
C LEU A 384 -6.14 8.49 3.80
N MET A 385 -6.07 8.77 2.49
CA MET A 385 -5.69 7.83 1.43
C MET A 385 -6.66 6.68 1.18
N GLN A 386 -7.69 6.46 1.99
CA GLN A 386 -8.66 5.39 1.70
C GLN A 386 -9.45 5.76 0.43
N PRO A 387 -9.70 4.79 -0.48
CA PRO A 387 -10.44 5.05 -1.70
C PRO A 387 -11.87 5.54 -1.44
N GLU A 388 -12.27 6.61 -2.10
CA GLU A 388 -13.65 7.08 -2.21
C GLU A 388 -14.02 7.23 -3.68
N MET A 389 -15.31 7.23 -3.98
CA MET A 389 -15.81 7.39 -5.34
C MET A 389 -16.03 8.88 -5.65
N SER A 390 -15.55 9.32 -6.81
CA SER A 390 -15.86 10.62 -7.41
C SER A 390 -16.33 10.42 -8.84
N TYR A 391 -17.30 11.22 -9.26
CA TYR A 391 -17.90 11.13 -10.59
C TYR A 391 -17.45 12.23 -11.54
N GLU A 392 -16.38 12.95 -11.21
CA GLU A 392 -15.85 14.04 -12.04
C GLU A 392 -15.34 13.53 -13.40
N ARG A 393 -14.73 12.33 -13.44
CA ARG A 393 -14.05 11.78 -14.64
C ARG A 393 -14.65 10.49 -15.18
N GLY A 394 -15.33 9.72 -14.35
CA GLY A 394 -16.07 8.54 -14.79
C GLY A 394 -17.15 8.14 -13.80
N TYR A 395 -17.76 6.98 -14.02
CA TYR A 395 -18.78 6.44 -13.11
C TYR A 395 -18.66 4.93 -12.96
N CYS A 396 -19.31 4.39 -11.92
CA CYS A 396 -19.19 2.99 -11.56
C CYS A 396 -20.07 2.14 -12.47
N ARG A 397 -19.45 1.43 -13.41
CA ARG A 397 -20.13 0.48 -14.29
C ARG A 397 -20.71 -0.71 -13.52
N PRO A 398 -22.02 -0.99 -13.56
CA PRO A 398 -22.63 -2.15 -12.90
C PRO A 398 -21.95 -3.49 -13.28
N GLU A 399 -21.49 -3.61 -14.51
CA GLU A 399 -20.86 -4.79 -15.11
C GLU A 399 -19.38 -5.02 -14.74
N CYS A 400 -18.80 -4.24 -13.81
CA CYS A 400 -17.37 -4.31 -13.47
C CYS A 400 -17.12 -4.64 -11.99
N ALA A 401 -16.38 -5.70 -11.66
CA ALA A 401 -16.03 -6.06 -10.26
C ALA A 401 -14.53 -5.95 -9.93
N LYS A 402 -13.73 -5.31 -10.80
CA LYS A 402 -12.26 -5.29 -10.70
C LYS A 402 -11.71 -4.84 -9.34
N CYS A 403 -12.36 -3.86 -8.69
CA CYS A 403 -11.91 -3.38 -7.37
C CYS A 403 -12.08 -4.43 -6.27
N ALA A 404 -13.11 -5.29 -6.34
CA ALA A 404 -13.33 -6.39 -5.42
C ALA A 404 -12.38 -7.56 -5.70
N GLU A 405 -12.15 -7.90 -6.97
CA GLU A 405 -11.22 -8.97 -7.39
C GLU A 405 -9.80 -8.78 -6.82
N VAL A 406 -9.34 -7.53 -6.75
CA VAL A 406 -7.98 -7.20 -6.30
C VAL A 406 -7.88 -6.90 -4.81
N CYS A 407 -8.98 -6.74 -4.07
CA CYS A 407 -8.93 -6.26 -2.68
C CYS A 407 -8.31 -7.32 -1.75
N PRO A 408 -7.12 -7.12 -1.17
CA PRO A 408 -6.43 -8.17 -0.43
C PRO A 408 -6.89 -8.28 1.04
N THR A 409 -7.58 -7.25 1.55
CA THR A 409 -8.12 -7.19 2.91
C THR A 409 -9.59 -7.60 2.97
N ASP A 410 -10.18 -7.96 1.83
CA ASP A 410 -11.62 -8.21 1.70
C ASP A 410 -12.52 -7.02 2.14
N ALA A 411 -11.95 -5.81 2.15
CA ALA A 411 -12.70 -4.58 2.45
C ALA A 411 -13.72 -4.22 1.36
N ILE A 412 -13.57 -4.80 0.17
CA ILE A 412 -14.52 -4.75 -0.94
C ILE A 412 -14.76 -6.21 -1.32
N HIS A 413 -15.92 -6.74 -0.95
CA HIS A 413 -16.28 -8.13 -1.20
C HIS A 413 -17.50 -8.20 -2.11
N LEU A 414 -17.41 -8.97 -3.19
CA LEU A 414 -18.50 -9.24 -4.11
C LEU A 414 -18.41 -10.72 -4.54
N THR A 415 -19.54 -11.43 -4.46
CA THR A 415 -19.68 -12.81 -4.92
C THR A 415 -20.06 -12.88 -6.40
N SER A 416 -20.78 -11.87 -6.91
CA SER A 416 -21.23 -11.81 -8.31
C SER A 416 -21.49 -10.39 -8.79
N LEU A 417 -21.58 -10.21 -10.11
CA LEU A 417 -22.03 -8.95 -10.72
C LEU A 417 -23.52 -8.67 -10.48
N ALA A 418 -24.32 -9.71 -10.27
CA ALA A 418 -25.73 -9.58 -9.89
C ALA A 418 -25.85 -8.96 -8.49
N GLU A 419 -25.08 -9.46 -7.52
CA GLU A 419 -24.99 -8.86 -6.19
C GLU A 419 -24.58 -7.39 -6.27
N LYS A 420 -23.55 -7.07 -7.08
CA LYS A 420 -23.13 -5.69 -7.28
C LYS A 420 -24.27 -4.80 -7.78
N SER A 421 -25.07 -5.29 -8.71
CA SER A 421 -26.17 -4.53 -9.32
C SER A 421 -27.38 -4.38 -8.40
N ALA A 422 -27.50 -5.21 -7.36
CA ALA A 422 -28.50 -5.09 -6.31
C ALA A 422 -28.04 -4.20 -5.14
N ILE A 423 -26.76 -3.83 -5.06
CA ILE A 423 -26.25 -2.99 -3.97
C ILE A 423 -26.48 -1.50 -4.30
N GLN A 424 -27.28 -0.85 -3.46
CA GLN A 424 -27.40 0.60 -3.39
C GLN A 424 -26.32 1.18 -2.47
N ILE A 425 -25.35 1.88 -3.08
CA ILE A 425 -24.26 2.58 -2.35
C ILE A 425 -24.60 4.03 -2.00
N GLY A 426 -25.68 4.55 -2.60
CA GLY A 426 -26.11 5.93 -2.52
C GLY A 426 -27.31 6.15 -3.42
N HIS A 427 -27.82 7.38 -3.43
CA HIS A 427 -28.99 7.77 -4.24
C HIS A 427 -28.74 9.09 -4.96
N ALA A 428 -29.37 9.27 -6.12
CA ALA A 428 -29.24 10.50 -6.88
C ALA A 428 -30.16 11.60 -6.31
N VAL A 429 -29.61 12.79 -6.15
CA VAL A 429 -30.28 14.01 -5.68
C VAL A 429 -30.23 15.03 -6.80
N TRP A 430 -31.39 15.51 -7.22
CA TRP A 430 -31.52 16.55 -8.24
C TRP A 430 -31.61 17.94 -7.60
N ILE A 431 -30.90 18.90 -8.19
CA ILE A 431 -30.79 20.28 -7.75
C ILE A 431 -31.33 21.17 -8.87
N ALA A 432 -32.57 21.62 -8.70
CA ALA A 432 -33.33 22.35 -9.72
C ALA A 432 -32.59 23.60 -10.24
N GLN A 433 -31.94 24.36 -9.36
CA GLN A 433 -31.20 25.58 -9.66
C GLN A 433 -29.97 25.38 -10.57
N ASN A 434 -29.42 24.16 -10.62
CA ASN A 434 -28.25 23.85 -11.44
C ASN A 434 -28.64 23.25 -12.81
N CYS A 435 -29.92 22.90 -13.01
CA CYS A 435 -30.37 22.18 -14.18
C CYS A 435 -30.42 23.09 -15.41
N ILE A 436 -29.74 22.72 -16.50
CA ILE A 436 -29.74 23.51 -17.75
C ILE A 436 -31.13 23.64 -18.39
N VAL A 437 -32.05 22.73 -18.06
CA VAL A 437 -33.47 22.88 -18.44
C VAL A 437 -34.09 24.10 -17.77
N ASN A 438 -33.69 24.40 -16.53
CA ASN A 438 -34.15 25.56 -15.77
C ASN A 438 -33.32 26.82 -16.04
N THR A 439 -31.99 26.71 -16.11
CA THR A 439 -31.10 27.87 -16.27
C THR A 439 -31.04 28.36 -17.70
N ASP A 440 -30.88 27.44 -18.65
CA ASP A 440 -30.60 27.75 -20.05
C ASP A 440 -31.84 27.56 -20.93
N LYS A 441 -32.95 27.07 -20.34
CA LYS A 441 -34.25 26.83 -20.99
C LYS A 441 -34.16 25.90 -22.21
N VAL A 442 -33.25 24.92 -22.17
CA VAL A 442 -33.06 23.91 -23.23
C VAL A 442 -33.68 22.56 -22.85
N SER A 443 -34.02 21.73 -23.83
CA SER A 443 -34.44 20.34 -23.57
C SER A 443 -33.24 19.44 -23.31
N CYS A 444 -33.18 18.80 -22.14
CA CYS A 444 -32.11 17.90 -21.76
C CYS A 444 -32.63 16.69 -20.97
N GLY A 445 -32.33 15.47 -21.46
CA GLY A 445 -32.68 14.20 -20.81
C GLY A 445 -31.46 13.34 -20.46
N ASN A 446 -30.27 13.92 -20.36
CA ASN A 446 -29.03 13.14 -20.33
C ASN A 446 -28.93 12.18 -19.13
N CYS A 447 -29.39 12.62 -17.97
CA CYS A 447 -29.40 11.81 -16.76
C CYS A 447 -30.30 10.56 -16.89
N ALA A 448 -31.48 10.70 -17.51
CA ALA A 448 -32.39 9.59 -17.76
C ALA A 448 -31.86 8.63 -18.83
N ARG A 449 -31.41 9.18 -19.98
CA ARG A 449 -30.90 8.36 -21.11
C ARG A 449 -29.74 7.46 -20.74
N HIS A 450 -28.88 7.90 -19.82
CA HIS A 450 -27.70 7.14 -19.40
C HIS A 450 -27.87 6.45 -18.04
N CYS A 451 -29.07 6.42 -17.47
CA CYS A 451 -29.31 5.71 -16.22
C CYS A 451 -29.38 4.19 -16.47
N PRO A 452 -28.40 3.39 -16.03
CA PRO A 452 -28.37 1.95 -16.34
C PRO A 452 -29.50 1.17 -15.66
N THR A 453 -30.06 1.68 -14.57
CA THR A 453 -31.15 1.02 -13.82
C THR A 453 -32.55 1.54 -14.16
N GLY A 454 -32.65 2.54 -15.05
CA GLY A 454 -33.91 3.22 -15.36
C GLY A 454 -34.54 3.93 -14.16
N ALA A 455 -33.72 4.37 -13.20
CA ALA A 455 -34.18 5.02 -11.97
C ALA A 455 -34.59 6.49 -12.16
N ILE A 456 -34.41 7.08 -13.35
CA ILE A 456 -34.68 8.50 -13.60
C ILE A 456 -35.68 8.60 -14.74
N GLN A 457 -36.81 9.26 -14.48
CA GLN A 457 -37.86 9.54 -15.46
C GLN A 457 -37.91 11.04 -15.76
N MET A 458 -38.21 11.39 -17.00
CA MET A 458 -38.35 12.79 -17.43
C MET A 458 -39.84 13.14 -17.49
N ILE A 459 -40.29 14.04 -16.62
CA ILE A 459 -41.69 14.50 -16.56
C ILE A 459 -41.79 15.96 -17.00
N PRO A 460 -42.94 16.41 -17.54
CA PRO A 460 -43.19 17.83 -17.81
C PRO A 460 -42.93 18.67 -16.55
N LYS A 461 -42.33 19.85 -16.73
CA LYS A 461 -42.06 20.76 -15.61
C LYS A 461 -43.34 21.41 -15.09
N ASP A 462 -44.25 21.76 -16.00
CA ASP A 462 -45.59 22.20 -15.68
C ASP A 462 -46.54 21.03 -15.92
N GLU A 463 -47.23 20.60 -14.86
CA GLU A 463 -48.17 19.46 -14.91
C GLU A 463 -49.36 19.73 -15.84
N ASN A 464 -49.69 21.00 -16.09
CA ASN A 464 -50.81 21.39 -16.95
C ASN A 464 -50.41 21.64 -18.42
N ASP A 465 -49.11 21.62 -18.72
CA ASP A 465 -48.58 21.86 -20.07
C ASP A 465 -47.63 20.73 -20.48
N GLU A 466 -48.13 19.79 -21.29
CA GLU A 466 -47.34 18.69 -21.85
C GLU A 466 -46.19 19.15 -22.76
N SER A 467 -46.26 20.37 -23.30
CA SER A 467 -45.21 20.95 -24.13
C SER A 467 -44.06 21.56 -23.31
N SER A 468 -44.24 21.67 -21.99
CA SER A 468 -43.23 22.23 -21.10
C SER A 468 -41.93 21.40 -21.10
N PRO A 469 -40.76 22.05 -20.95
CA PRO A 469 -39.49 21.34 -20.87
C PRO A 469 -39.49 20.30 -19.75
N LYS A 470 -39.03 19.08 -20.04
CA LYS A 470 -39.08 17.98 -19.07
C LYS A 470 -37.94 18.06 -18.05
N ILE A 471 -38.25 17.78 -16.79
CA ILE A 471 -37.29 17.72 -15.66
C ILE A 471 -37.17 16.28 -15.13
N PRO A 472 -36.02 15.92 -14.53
CA PRO A 472 -35.81 14.58 -14.02
C PRO A 472 -36.45 14.37 -12.64
N VAL A 473 -37.13 13.24 -12.48
CA VAL A 473 -37.57 12.70 -11.18
C VAL A 473 -36.84 11.39 -10.93
N VAL A 474 -36.29 11.25 -9.71
CA VAL A 474 -35.48 10.09 -9.31
C VAL A 474 -36.33 9.13 -8.48
N ASN A 475 -36.45 7.88 -8.93
CA ASN A 475 -36.93 6.76 -8.13
C ASN A 475 -35.75 6.20 -7.31
N THR A 476 -35.76 6.49 -6.01
CA THR A 476 -34.69 6.06 -5.08
C THR A 476 -34.62 4.55 -4.92
N GLU A 477 -35.74 3.83 -5.00
CA GLU A 477 -35.79 2.38 -4.84
C GLU A 477 -35.10 1.62 -5.98
N ARG A 478 -34.92 2.26 -7.14
CA ARG A 478 -34.18 1.68 -8.29
C ARG A 478 -32.77 2.24 -8.45
N CYS A 479 -32.45 3.30 -7.70
CA CYS A 479 -31.17 4.00 -7.86
C CYS A 479 -30.08 3.25 -7.10
N ILE A 480 -29.10 2.67 -7.79
CA ILE A 480 -27.97 2.00 -7.14
C ILE A 480 -26.83 2.95 -6.74
N GLY A 481 -26.92 4.24 -7.07
CA GLY A 481 -25.85 5.21 -6.80
C GLY A 481 -24.61 5.08 -7.69
N CYS A 482 -24.75 4.61 -8.94
CA CYS A 482 -23.61 4.39 -9.83
C CYS A 482 -22.87 5.66 -10.29
N GLY A 483 -23.56 6.82 -10.26
CA GLY A 483 -23.02 8.13 -10.61
C GLY A 483 -22.98 8.45 -12.11
N ALA A 484 -23.56 7.62 -12.99
CA ALA A 484 -23.64 7.88 -14.43
C ALA A 484 -24.31 9.23 -14.73
N CYS A 485 -25.42 9.51 -14.06
CA CYS A 485 -26.15 10.77 -14.19
C CYS A 485 -25.34 11.99 -13.72
N GLU A 486 -24.56 11.86 -12.64
CA GLU A 486 -23.69 12.93 -12.13
C GLU A 486 -22.53 13.21 -13.09
N ASN A 487 -21.87 12.15 -13.56
CA ASN A 487 -20.72 12.24 -14.46
C ASN A 487 -21.11 12.89 -15.80
N LEU A 488 -22.22 12.45 -16.39
CA LEU A 488 -22.67 12.90 -17.71
C LEU A 488 -23.53 14.17 -17.67
N CYS A 489 -23.77 14.74 -16.49
CA CYS A 489 -24.50 16.00 -16.38
C CYS A 489 -23.70 17.13 -17.07
N PRO A 490 -24.29 17.87 -18.02
CA PRO A 490 -23.63 18.98 -18.70
C PRO A 490 -23.53 20.25 -17.84
N ALA A 491 -24.32 20.37 -16.77
CA ALA A 491 -24.28 21.53 -15.88
C ALA A 491 -22.88 21.75 -15.28
N ARG A 492 -22.48 23.02 -15.20
CA ARG A 492 -21.19 23.48 -14.67
C ARG A 492 -21.41 24.74 -13.81
N PRO A 493 -20.54 25.00 -12.80
CA PRO A 493 -19.44 24.15 -12.33
C PRO A 493 -19.90 22.93 -11.53
N PHE A 494 -21.13 22.94 -11.00
CA PHE A 494 -21.70 21.80 -10.27
C PHE A 494 -22.73 21.08 -11.14
N SER A 495 -22.76 19.75 -11.03
CA SER A 495 -23.81 18.96 -11.67
C SER A 495 -25.20 19.33 -11.11
N ALA A 496 -26.22 19.25 -11.97
CA ALA A 496 -27.61 19.39 -11.59
C ALA A 496 -28.16 18.16 -10.86
N ILE A 497 -27.47 17.04 -10.97
CA ILE A 497 -27.80 15.81 -10.27
C ILE A 497 -26.50 15.23 -9.75
N TYR A 498 -26.47 14.84 -8.48
CA TYR A 498 -25.32 14.22 -7.85
C TYR A 498 -25.75 13.03 -7.02
N VAL A 499 -24.83 12.12 -6.71
CA VAL A 499 -25.11 11.00 -5.81
C VAL A 499 -24.70 11.36 -4.39
N GLU A 500 -25.61 11.15 -3.44
CA GLU A 500 -25.33 11.20 -2.01
C GLU A 500 -25.11 9.77 -1.49
N GLY A 501 -24.01 9.57 -0.76
CA GLY A 501 -23.63 8.25 -0.25
C GLY A 501 -24.51 7.79 0.90
N HIS A 502 -24.62 6.48 1.08
CA HIS A 502 -25.26 5.90 2.27
C HIS A 502 -24.20 5.51 3.31
N GLU A 503 -24.50 5.69 4.60
CA GLU A 503 -23.60 5.22 5.66
C GLU A 503 -23.45 3.69 5.67
N MET A 504 -24.55 3.01 5.37
CA MET A 504 -24.66 1.56 5.20
C MET A 504 -25.29 1.27 3.85
N HIS A 505 -24.67 0.38 3.08
CA HIS A 505 -25.22 -0.02 1.79
C HIS A 505 -26.49 -0.85 1.99
N ARG A 506 -27.41 -0.75 1.04
CA ARG A 506 -28.67 -1.51 1.03
C ARG A 506 -28.70 -2.46 -0.16
N VAL A 507 -29.48 -3.52 -0.05
CA VAL A 507 -29.78 -4.42 -1.18
C VAL A 507 -31.19 -4.08 -1.65
N ILE A 508 -31.36 -3.88 -2.95
CA ILE A 508 -32.61 -3.50 -3.61
C ILE A 508 -32.97 -4.45 -4.75
#